data_AF-A0A561CQG2-F1
#
_entry.id   AF-A0A561CQG2-F1
#
_cell.length_a   1.000
_cell.length_b   1.000
_cell.length_c   1.000
_cell.angle_alpha   90.00
_cell.angle_beta   90.00
_cell.angle_gamma   90.00
#
_symmetry.space_group_name_H-M   'P 1'
#
loop_
_entity.id
_entity.type
_entity.pdbx_description
1 polymer ?
#
loop_
_entity_poly.entity_id
_entity_poly.type
_entity_poly.pdbx_seq_one_letter_code
_entity_poly.pdbx_strand_id
1 'polypeptide(L)'
;MLINQIVKNVPNLFTIGNLLCGVLSITSNMSGFLELASVFIFFSAVLDLLDGRVARKLKVNSEFGVELDSLADIVSFGVAPALLFHSIAAPSLLTSLAFILFPTMGALRLAKFSVKPTIGYFKGLPIPAAGLPLAGMGFFLYSNAWITLILALLMVSPIRVKKL
;
A
#
# COMPACT_ATOMS: atom_id res chain seq x y z
N MET A 1 8.91 20.90 -26.10
CA MET A 1 7.68 20.98 -25.27
C MET A 1 7.09 19.60 -25.00
N LEU A 2 6.79 18.81 -26.04
CA LEU A 2 6.20 17.46 -25.92
C LEU A 2 7.04 16.45 -25.10
N ILE A 3 8.35 16.40 -25.35
CA ILE A 3 9.28 15.47 -24.67
C ILE A 3 9.32 15.71 -23.16
N ASN A 4 9.29 16.98 -22.72
CA ASN A 4 9.24 17.31 -21.29
C ASN A 4 7.92 16.92 -20.63
N GLN A 5 6.80 16.89 -21.36
CA GLN A 5 5.52 16.37 -20.83
C GLN A 5 5.55 14.85 -20.71
N ILE A 6 6.11 14.14 -21.69
CA ILE A 6 6.24 12.67 -21.66
C ILE A 6 7.12 12.25 -20.48
N VAL A 7 8.28 12.87 -20.31
CA VAL A 7 9.22 12.59 -19.21
C VAL A 7 8.58 12.85 -17.84
N LYS A 8 7.70 13.86 -17.73
CA LYS A 8 6.98 14.16 -16.48
C LYS A 8 5.92 13.13 -16.10
N ASN A 9 5.38 12.41 -17.09
CA ASN A 9 4.30 11.44 -16.88
C ASN A 9 4.81 10.01 -16.63
N VAL A 10 6.11 9.76 -16.84
CA VAL A 10 6.70 8.41 -16.64
C VAL A 10 6.47 7.88 -15.22
N PRO A 11 6.71 8.64 -14.12
CA PRO A 11 6.41 8.15 -12.78
C PRO A 11 4.94 7.76 -12.61
N ASN A 12 4.02 8.58 -13.12
CA ASN A 12 2.59 8.33 -13.00
C ASN A 12 2.16 7.04 -13.72
N LEU A 13 2.85 6.62 -14.79
CA LEU A 13 2.59 5.34 -15.46
C LEU A 13 2.92 4.15 -14.55
N PHE A 14 4.02 4.24 -13.79
CA PHE A 14 4.38 3.22 -12.81
C PHE A 14 3.37 3.19 -11.64
N THR A 15 2.92 4.35 -11.17
CA THR A 15 1.87 4.45 -10.14
C THR A 15 0.54 3.87 -10.61
N ILE A 16 0.15 4.12 -11.87
CA ILE A 16 -1.03 3.48 -12.49
C ILE A 16 -0.81 1.97 -12.58
N GLY A 17 0.39 1.52 -12.93
CA GLY A 17 0.74 0.10 -12.90
C GLY A 17 0.59 -0.52 -11.51
N ASN A 18 1.07 0.17 -10.47
CA ASN A 18 0.88 -0.23 -9.07
C ASN A 18 -0.61 -0.42 -8.77
N LEU A 19 -1.44 0.59 -9.08
CA LEU A 19 -2.89 0.54 -8.88
C LEU A 19 -3.55 -0.61 -9.65
N LEU A 20 -3.16 -0.84 -10.91
CA LEU A 20 -3.68 -1.95 -11.73
C LEU A 20 -3.39 -3.30 -11.06
N CYS A 21 -2.18 -3.49 -10.53
CA CYS A 21 -1.84 -4.70 -9.79
C CYS A 21 -2.64 -4.84 -8.49
N GLY A 22 -2.92 -3.75 -7.78
CA GLY A 22 -3.84 -3.76 -6.63
C GLY A 22 -5.25 -4.23 -7.00
N VAL A 23 -5.80 -3.73 -8.11
CA VAL A 23 -7.12 -4.16 -8.60
C VAL A 23 -7.10 -5.63 -9.05
N LEU A 24 -6.07 -6.06 -9.79
CA LEU A 24 -5.91 -7.45 -10.21
C LEU A 24 -5.78 -8.41 -9.02
N SER A 25 -5.11 -7.98 -7.94
CA SER A 25 -5.07 -8.73 -6.68
C SER A 25 -6.47 -8.92 -6.11
N ILE A 26 -7.29 -7.87 -6.08
CA ILE A 26 -8.67 -7.95 -5.56
C ILE A 26 -9.50 -8.91 -6.43
N THR A 27 -9.43 -8.79 -7.75
CA THR A 27 -10.16 -9.68 -8.67
C THR A 27 -9.72 -11.14 -8.53
N SER A 28 -8.41 -11.38 -8.39
CA SER A 28 -7.86 -12.74 -8.20
C SER A 28 -8.30 -13.34 -6.88
N ASN A 29 -8.30 -12.54 -5.81
CA ASN A 29 -8.80 -12.94 -4.49
C ASN A 29 -10.28 -13.33 -4.55
N MET A 30 -11.12 -12.51 -5.19
CA MET A 30 -12.55 -12.79 -5.37
C MET A 30 -12.82 -14.06 -6.21
N SER A 31 -11.88 -14.40 -7.09
CA SER A 31 -11.94 -15.61 -7.92
C SER A 31 -11.36 -16.85 -7.22
N GLY A 32 -10.89 -16.72 -5.97
CA GLY A 32 -10.28 -17.80 -5.20
C GLY A 32 -8.79 -18.06 -5.50
N PHE A 33 -8.16 -17.28 -6.39
CA PHE A 33 -6.73 -17.39 -6.69
C PHE A 33 -5.89 -16.57 -5.71
N LEU A 34 -5.84 -17.04 -4.46
CA LEU A 34 -5.25 -16.32 -3.32
C LEU A 34 -3.74 -16.10 -3.46
N GLU A 35 -2.99 -17.12 -3.89
CA GLU A 35 -1.55 -17.01 -4.11
C GLU A 35 -1.22 -15.99 -5.20
N LEU A 36 -1.97 -16.03 -6.31
CA LEU A 36 -1.82 -15.09 -7.41
C LEU A 36 -2.15 -13.66 -6.99
N ALA A 37 -3.18 -13.48 -6.15
CA ALA A 37 -3.50 -12.18 -5.58
C ALA A 37 -2.33 -11.63 -4.76
N SER A 38 -1.70 -12.45 -3.90
CA SER A 38 -0.50 -12.04 -3.17
C SER A 38 0.67 -11.67 -4.10
N VAL A 39 0.87 -12.42 -5.19
CA VAL A 39 1.89 -12.10 -6.20
C VAL A 39 1.66 -10.73 -6.82
N PHE A 40 0.41 -10.37 -7.12
CA PHE A 40 0.09 -9.04 -7.63
C PHE A 40 0.44 -7.92 -6.64
N ILE A 41 0.24 -8.11 -5.33
CA ILE A 41 0.65 -7.12 -4.31
C ILE A 41 2.18 -6.99 -4.25
N PHE A 42 2.92 -8.10 -4.37
CA PHE A 42 4.38 -8.03 -4.46
C PHE A 42 4.83 -7.26 -5.70
N PHE A 43 4.15 -7.45 -6.83
CA PHE A 43 4.46 -6.71 -8.04
C PHE A 43 4.10 -5.21 -7.94
N SER A 44 2.98 -4.88 -7.29
CA SER A 44 2.65 -3.49 -6.91
C SER A 44 3.79 -2.81 -6.16
N ALA A 45 4.42 -3.49 -5.19
CA ALA A 45 5.55 -2.93 -4.44
C ALA A 45 6.81 -2.69 -5.29
N VAL A 46 7.03 -3.51 -6.32
CA VAL A 46 8.13 -3.27 -7.27
C VAL A 46 7.85 -2.00 -8.09
N LEU A 47 6.62 -1.81 -8.57
CA LEU A 47 6.23 -0.65 -9.36
C LEU A 47 6.26 0.65 -8.54
N ASP A 48 5.78 0.61 -7.31
CA ASP A 48 5.87 1.69 -6.32
C ASP A 48 7.34 2.10 -6.04
N LEU A 49 8.23 1.12 -5.86
CA LEU A 49 9.64 1.43 -5.66
C LEU A 49 10.27 2.08 -6.90
N LEU A 50 9.82 1.69 -8.09
CA LEU A 50 10.30 2.24 -9.36
C LEU A 50 9.79 3.66 -9.59
N ASP A 51 8.51 3.95 -9.34
CA ASP A 51 7.95 5.29 -9.55
C ASP A 51 8.67 6.35 -8.70
N GLY A 52 8.92 6.06 -7.43
CA GLY A 52 9.57 6.98 -6.51
C GLY A 52 11.05 7.15 -6.83
N ARG A 53 11.71 6.10 -7.35
CA ARG A 53 13.10 6.21 -7.85
C ARG A 53 13.17 7.03 -9.13
N VAL A 54 12.24 6.84 -10.06
CA VAL A 54 12.20 7.54 -11.34
C VAL A 54 11.85 9.01 -11.14
N ALA A 55 10.83 9.33 -10.33
CA ALA A 55 10.46 10.70 -9.97
C ALA A 55 11.64 11.49 -9.36
N ARG A 56 12.37 10.88 -8.41
CA ARG A 56 13.58 11.47 -7.81
C ARG A 56 14.70 11.68 -8.81
N LYS A 57 14.97 10.72 -9.69
CA LYS A 57 16.03 10.82 -10.71
C LYS A 57 15.72 11.88 -11.76
N LEU A 58 14.47 11.97 -12.19
CA LEU A 58 14.03 12.95 -13.19
C LEU A 58 13.80 14.35 -12.60
N LYS A 59 13.87 14.50 -11.27
CA LYS A 59 13.51 15.74 -10.54
C LYS A 59 12.10 16.22 -10.89
N VAL A 60 11.20 15.28 -11.15
CA VAL A 60 9.79 15.56 -11.43
C VAL A 60 8.98 15.03 -10.26
N ASN A 61 8.56 15.94 -9.39
CA ASN A 61 7.52 15.68 -8.40
C ASN A 61 6.36 16.62 -8.73
N SER A 62 5.20 16.08 -9.09
CA SER A 62 3.98 16.87 -9.28
C SER A 62 3.03 16.60 -8.12
N GLU A 63 2.27 17.61 -7.69
CA GLU A 63 1.24 17.44 -6.65
C GLU A 63 0.23 16.36 -7.04
N PHE A 64 -0.17 16.33 -8.32
CA PHE A 64 -1.01 15.28 -8.87
C PHE A 64 -0.42 13.87 -8.69
N GLY A 65 0.88 13.69 -8.97
CA GLY A 65 1.56 12.41 -8.82
C GLY A 65 1.60 11.94 -7.36
N VAL A 66 1.78 12.86 -6.41
CA VAL A 66 1.79 12.55 -4.97
C VAL A 66 0.41 12.08 -4.49
N GLU A 67 -0.66 12.74 -4.95
CA GLU A 67 -2.04 12.31 -4.62
C GLU A 67 -2.41 10.99 -5.32
N LEU A 68 -2.00 10.83 -6.58
CA LEU A 68 -2.21 9.57 -7.32
C LEU A 68 -1.50 8.38 -6.65
N ASP A 69 -0.27 8.59 -6.17
CA ASP A 69 0.51 7.62 -5.41
C ASP A 69 -0.21 7.20 -4.14
N SER A 70 -0.69 8.17 -3.36
CA SER A 70 -1.47 7.90 -2.14
C SER A 70 -2.75 7.09 -2.42
N LEU A 71 -3.44 7.37 -3.53
CA LEU A 71 -4.62 6.62 -3.96
C LEU A 71 -4.28 5.21 -4.45
N ALA A 72 -3.15 5.02 -5.14
CA ALA A 72 -2.68 3.71 -5.55
C ALA A 72 -2.28 2.87 -4.32
N ASP A 73 -1.54 3.48 -3.39
CA ASP A 73 -1.07 2.87 -2.15
C ASP A 73 -2.19 2.29 -1.29
N ILE A 74 -3.28 3.04 -1.11
CA ILE A 74 -4.40 2.58 -0.28
C ILE A 74 -5.09 1.36 -0.91
N VAL A 75 -5.18 1.28 -2.24
CA VAL A 75 -5.77 0.13 -2.93
C VAL A 75 -4.83 -1.07 -2.87
N SER A 76 -3.58 -0.90 -3.30
CA SER A 76 -2.61 -1.98 -3.45
C SER A 76 -2.07 -2.53 -2.13
N PHE A 77 -1.87 -1.67 -1.12
CA PHE A 77 -1.26 -2.06 0.15
C PHE A 77 -2.18 -1.92 1.36
N GLY A 78 -3.34 -1.29 1.21
CA GLY A 78 -4.37 -1.23 2.25
C GLY A 78 -5.47 -2.25 2.01
N VAL A 79 -6.26 -2.04 0.94
CA VAL A 79 -7.49 -2.77 0.68
C VAL A 79 -7.24 -4.20 0.17
N ALA A 80 -6.39 -4.36 -0.85
CA ALA A 80 -6.07 -5.66 -1.43
C ALA A 80 -5.54 -6.68 -0.41
N PRO A 81 -4.51 -6.37 0.41
CA PRO A 81 -4.02 -7.29 1.44
C PRO A 81 -5.04 -7.53 2.56
N ALA A 82 -5.84 -6.53 2.95
CA ALA A 82 -6.88 -6.72 3.96
C ALA A 82 -7.96 -7.70 3.48
N LEU A 83 -8.39 -7.58 2.21
CA LEU A 83 -9.33 -8.51 1.59
C LEU A 83 -8.73 -9.92 1.51
N LEU A 84 -7.46 -10.06 1.14
CA LEU A 84 -6.79 -11.37 1.14
C LEU A 84 -6.80 -12.00 2.52
N PHE A 85 -6.40 -11.24 3.54
CA PHE A 85 -6.45 -11.69 4.93
C PHE A 85 -7.87 -12.15 5.32
N HIS A 86 -8.91 -11.38 4.95
CA HIS A 86 -10.28 -11.75 5.27
C HIS A 86 -10.73 -13.04 4.58
N SER A 87 -10.33 -13.27 3.33
CA SER A 87 -10.65 -14.50 2.58
C SER A 87 -10.08 -15.78 3.21
N ILE A 88 -8.93 -15.69 3.89
CA ILE A 88 -8.26 -16.85 4.50
C ILE A 88 -8.53 -16.99 6.01
N ALA A 89 -8.98 -15.93 6.66
CA ALA A 89 -9.14 -15.92 8.11
C ALA A 89 -10.44 -16.60 8.54
N ALA A 90 -10.38 -17.32 9.66
CA ALA A 90 -11.59 -17.89 10.27
C ALA A 90 -12.57 -16.76 10.64
N PRO A 91 -13.88 -16.91 10.35
CA PRO A 91 -14.87 -15.89 10.70
C PRO A 91 -14.91 -15.63 12.21
N SER A 92 -14.65 -14.40 12.62
CA SER A 92 -14.69 -13.97 14.02
C SER A 92 -14.87 -12.45 14.09
N LEU A 93 -15.34 -11.96 15.24
CA LEU A 93 -15.40 -10.50 15.48
C LEU A 93 -14.01 -9.85 15.32
N LEU A 94 -12.96 -10.53 15.75
CA LEU A 94 -11.59 -10.03 15.70
C LEU A 94 -11.08 -9.92 14.26
N THR A 95 -11.38 -10.90 13.40
CA THR A 95 -10.97 -10.89 11.99
C THR A 95 -11.72 -9.83 11.19
N SER A 96 -13.01 -9.64 11.46
CA SER A 96 -13.78 -8.52 10.89
C SER A 96 -13.23 -7.17 11.33
N LEU A 97 -12.88 -7.02 12.61
CA LEU A 97 -12.29 -5.78 13.12
C LEU A 97 -10.93 -5.50 12.47
N ALA A 98 -10.07 -6.52 12.35
CA ALA A 98 -8.77 -6.41 11.69
C ALA A 98 -8.90 -6.00 10.22
N PHE A 99 -9.85 -6.61 9.50
CA PHE A 99 -10.17 -6.29 8.10
C PHE A 99 -10.61 -4.83 7.91
N ILE A 100 -11.44 -4.30 8.82
CA ILE A 100 -11.92 -2.91 8.75
C ILE A 100 -10.82 -1.93 9.16
N LEU A 101 -10.10 -2.21 10.24
CA LEU A 101 -9.11 -1.31 10.80
C LEU A 101 -7.88 -1.15 9.92
N PHE A 102 -7.44 -2.20 9.24
CA PHE A 102 -6.22 -2.15 8.43
C PHE A 102 -6.26 -1.07 7.31
N PRO A 103 -7.23 -1.06 6.37
CA PRO A 103 -7.32 -0.03 5.34
C PRO A 103 -7.73 1.33 5.92
N THR A 104 -8.58 1.40 6.95
CA THR A 104 -8.98 2.69 7.54
C THR A 104 -7.82 3.40 8.23
N MET A 105 -6.99 2.67 8.97
CA MET A 105 -5.76 3.22 9.57
C MET A 105 -4.72 3.59 8.51
N GLY A 106 -4.61 2.79 7.43
CA GLY A 106 -3.80 3.13 6.26
C GLY A 106 -4.22 4.44 5.60
N ALA A 107 -5.52 4.64 5.39
CA ALA A 107 -6.05 5.88 4.81
C ALA A 107 -5.81 7.09 5.74
N LEU A 108 -6.03 6.95 7.04
CA LEU A 108 -5.74 8.00 8.03
C LEU A 108 -4.26 8.37 8.06
N ARG A 109 -3.37 7.38 7.90
CA ARG A 109 -1.93 7.61 7.76
C ARG A 109 -1.66 8.48 6.53
N LEU A 110 -2.10 8.06 5.35
CA LEU A 110 -1.85 8.77 4.09
C LEU A 110 -2.38 10.20 4.13
N ALA A 111 -3.63 10.41 4.59
CA ALA A 111 -4.22 11.73 4.73
C ALA A 111 -3.41 12.66 5.66
N LYS A 112 -2.86 12.14 6.76
CA LYS A 112 -1.97 12.92 7.65
C LYS A 112 -0.68 13.35 6.97
N PHE A 113 -0.13 12.52 6.08
CA PHE A 113 1.07 12.84 5.31
C PHE A 113 0.80 13.85 4.19
N SER A 114 -0.35 13.78 3.51
CA SER A 114 -0.73 14.77 2.49
C SER A 114 -0.90 16.18 3.08
N VAL A 115 -1.48 16.30 4.28
CA VAL A 115 -1.78 17.62 4.89
C VAL A 115 -0.59 18.24 5.65
N LYS A 116 0.36 17.43 6.14
CA LYS A 116 1.53 17.91 6.91
C LYS A 116 2.82 17.27 6.38
N PRO A 117 3.48 17.84 5.36
CA PRO A 117 4.80 17.39 4.93
C PRO A 117 5.77 17.53 6.12
N THR A 118 6.12 16.41 6.74
CA THR A 118 6.87 16.39 8.00
C THR A 118 8.35 16.65 7.70
N ILE A 119 8.85 17.82 8.08
CA ILE A 119 10.29 18.12 8.05
C ILE A 119 10.97 17.32 9.17
N GLY A 120 11.77 16.31 8.81
CA GLY A 120 12.80 15.73 9.68
C GLY A 120 12.46 14.45 10.48
N TYR A 121 11.21 13.96 10.49
CA TYR A 121 10.86 12.70 11.17
C TYR A 121 9.79 11.92 10.40
N PHE A 122 10.05 10.64 10.09
CA PHE A 122 8.99 9.72 9.68
C PHE A 122 8.16 9.33 10.92
N LYS A 123 6.84 9.52 10.85
CA LYS A 123 5.89 9.10 11.89
C LYS A 123 5.13 7.85 11.41
N GLY A 124 5.29 6.73 12.11
CA GLY A 124 4.55 5.49 11.82
C GLY A 124 5.12 4.66 10.66
N LEU A 125 4.60 3.44 10.52
CA LEU A 125 5.02 2.45 9.52
C LEU A 125 4.48 2.81 8.12
N PRO A 126 5.30 2.77 7.04
CA PRO A 126 4.80 2.90 5.67
C PRO A 126 3.71 1.90 5.31
N ILE A 127 2.70 2.32 4.54
CA ILE A 127 1.61 1.41 4.15
C ILE A 127 2.10 0.21 3.32
N PRO A 128 3.09 0.33 2.40
CA PRO A 128 3.64 -0.85 1.74
C PRO A 128 4.34 -1.80 2.73
N ALA A 129 5.02 -1.25 3.74
CA ALA A 129 5.68 -2.03 4.78
C ALA A 129 4.69 -2.76 5.71
N ALA A 130 3.44 -2.32 5.80
CA ALA A 130 2.36 -3.03 6.49
C ALA A 130 1.63 -4.03 5.58
N GLY A 131 1.40 -3.65 4.31
CA GLY A 131 0.69 -4.48 3.33
C GLY A 131 1.46 -5.71 2.87
N LEU A 132 2.78 -5.60 2.70
CA LEU A 132 3.64 -6.70 2.25
C LEU A 132 3.66 -7.91 3.21
N PRO A 133 3.80 -7.75 4.54
CA PRO A 133 3.63 -8.86 5.48
C PRO A 133 2.27 -9.55 5.35
N LEU A 134 1.18 -8.79 5.18
CA LEU A 134 -0.15 -9.36 4.97
C LEU A 134 -0.26 -10.12 3.64
N ALA A 135 0.36 -9.61 2.56
CA ALA A 135 0.44 -10.33 1.30
C ALA A 135 1.23 -11.65 1.44
N GLY A 136 2.31 -11.64 2.22
CA GLY A 136 3.06 -12.86 2.57
C GLY A 136 2.23 -13.87 3.35
N MET A 137 1.44 -13.40 4.32
CA MET A 137 0.43 -14.23 5.01
C MET A 137 -0.55 -14.86 4.03
N GLY A 138 -1.09 -14.07 3.10
CA GLY A 138 -1.94 -14.55 2.00
C GLY A 138 -1.27 -15.62 1.14
N PHE A 139 0.00 -15.42 0.79
CA PHE A 139 0.76 -16.33 -0.07
C PHE A 139 0.98 -17.69 0.57
N PHE A 140 1.25 -17.73 1.88
CA PHE A 140 1.42 -18.97 2.64
C PHE A 140 0.11 -19.53 3.20
N LEU A 141 -1.04 -18.96 2.82
CA LEU A 141 -2.37 -19.33 3.33
C LEU A 141 -2.45 -19.33 4.87
N TYR A 142 -1.69 -18.44 5.50
CA TYR A 142 -1.60 -18.28 6.95
C TYR A 142 -2.28 -16.99 7.36
N SER A 143 -3.13 -16.99 8.39
CA SER A 143 -3.82 -15.80 8.88
C SER A 143 -3.63 -15.60 10.38
N ASN A 144 -3.42 -14.34 10.78
CA ASN A 144 -3.36 -13.97 12.19
C ASN A 144 -3.90 -12.56 12.44
N ALA A 145 -5.10 -12.48 13.02
CA ALA A 145 -5.78 -11.21 13.26
C ALA A 145 -5.03 -10.26 14.20
N TRP A 146 -4.30 -10.79 15.18
CA TRP A 146 -3.51 -9.97 16.10
C TRP A 146 -2.38 -9.26 15.36
N ILE A 147 -1.68 -9.96 14.46
CA ILE A 147 -0.62 -9.35 13.67
C ILE A 147 -1.19 -8.27 12.75
N THR A 148 -2.32 -8.55 12.09
CA THR A 148 -3.01 -7.56 11.24
C THR A 148 -3.40 -6.29 12.03
N LEU A 149 -3.93 -6.45 13.25
CA LEU A 149 -4.27 -5.31 14.12
C LEU A 149 -3.04 -4.54 14.58
N ILE A 150 -1.96 -5.24 14.95
CA ILE A 150 -0.71 -4.59 15.33
C ILE A 150 -0.16 -3.78 14.16
N LEU A 151 -0.16 -4.33 12.94
CA LEU A 151 0.26 -3.62 11.74
C LEU A 151 -0.62 -2.38 11.47
N ALA A 152 -1.94 -2.52 11.62
CA ALA A 152 -2.88 -1.40 11.48
C ALA A 152 -2.59 -0.27 12.48
N LEU A 153 -2.39 -0.61 13.75
CA LEU A 153 -2.08 0.36 14.81
C LEU A 153 -0.71 1.01 14.59
N LEU A 154 0.30 0.25 14.13
CA LEU A 154 1.64 0.76 13.82
C LEU A 154 1.64 1.79 12.69
N MET A 155 0.71 1.71 11.74
CA MET A 155 0.58 2.71 10.66
C MET A 155 0.19 4.10 11.18
N VAL A 156 -0.62 4.17 12.25
CA VAL A 156 -1.09 5.43 12.84
C VAL A 156 -0.31 5.81 14.11
N SER A 157 0.50 4.88 14.62
CA SER A 157 1.29 5.06 15.84
C SER A 157 2.26 6.24 15.71
N PRO A 158 2.35 7.11 16.75
CA PRO A 158 3.25 8.27 16.75
C PRO A 158 4.73 7.91 16.97
N ILE A 159 5.11 6.63 16.87
CA ILE A 159 6.49 6.18 17.05
C ILE A 159 7.36 6.83 15.97
N ARG A 160 8.33 7.64 16.42
CA ARG A 160 9.31 8.33 15.58
C ARG A 160 10.46 7.36 15.31
N VAL A 161 10.69 6.99 14.05
CA VAL A 161 11.90 6.25 13.66
C VAL A 161 12.92 7.26 13.14
N LYS A 162 14.12 7.26 13.72
CA LYS A 162 15.22 8.16 13.36
C LYS A 162 15.74 7.73 11.98
N LYS A 163 15.88 8.68 11.05
CA LYS A 163 16.48 8.44 9.73
C LYS A 163 17.97 8.12 9.97
N LEU A 164 18.42 6.92 9.61
CA LEU A 164 19.84 6.61 9.46
C LEU A 164 20.35 7.26 8.17
#